data_AF-A0A3S1HQG6-F1
#
_entry.id   AF-A0A3S1HQG6-F1
#
_cell.length_a   1.000
_cell.length_b   1.000
_cell.length_c   1.000
_cell.angle_alpha   90.00
_cell.angle_beta   90.00
_cell.angle_gamma   90.00
#
_symmetry.space_group_name_H-M   'P 1'
#
loop_
_entity.id
_entity.type
_entity.pdbx_description
1 polymer ?
#
loop_
_entity_poly.entity_id
_entity_poly.type
_entity_poly.pdbx_seq_one_letter_code
_entity_poly.pdbx_strand_id
1 'polypeptide(L)'
;MFRYLARRHDRKHILRSLQRQKHIDHTFIEFGYDTSLAFAVNETEDRYASGGDLAFTNIADGELFFSPILPPKPLSEDENSVTFQSDITTSDEKNNTFKCVVTDSGSKDHALIVFHHWYARNRYDSFSKFFAARGITVIEATLPYHFDRGSDVYSEEQFFNANLGRTVRSMRQAVLDGRKIVRWLHRQGYNKISVVGMCLGGTVAGLIAAQEEKVDKAVLMVSPMSPADLVWTAETMKSLRGRIEPAMSLEDLRTAWGLINLEMHTWGLTRPRLDMMFVLGKDDTIARPEAADRVIELLTKCGSSPEVLRLNCGHSSVGIFPYNIIAARKVLRFLKETPTLAELWDVRGFRYDFSEV
;
A
#
# COMPACT_ATOMS: atom_id res chain seq x y z
N MET A 1 21.50 -11.66 -18.92
CA MET A 1 22.22 -10.99 -17.81
C MET A 1 21.27 -10.39 -16.75
N PHE A 2 20.38 -9.44 -17.09
CA PHE A 2 19.53 -8.75 -16.08
C PHE A 2 18.59 -9.66 -15.28
N ARG A 3 17.96 -10.66 -15.90
CA ARG A 3 17.12 -11.65 -15.18
C ARG A 3 17.91 -12.43 -14.11
N TYR A 4 19.16 -12.77 -14.40
CA TYR A 4 20.03 -13.45 -13.44
C TYR A 4 20.37 -12.53 -12.25
N LEU A 5 20.70 -11.26 -12.54
CA LEU A 5 20.94 -10.25 -11.51
C LEU A 5 19.70 -9.99 -10.64
N ALA A 6 18.50 -9.95 -11.26
CA ALA A 6 17.22 -9.83 -10.57
C ALA A 6 17.01 -10.97 -9.57
N ARG A 7 17.11 -12.23 -10.01
CA ARG A 7 16.97 -13.41 -9.15
C ARG A 7 17.99 -13.42 -8.02
N ARG A 8 19.25 -13.06 -8.30
CA ARG A 8 20.30 -12.94 -7.26
C ARG A 8 19.96 -11.86 -6.25
N HIS A 9 19.44 -10.71 -6.70
CA HIS A 9 19.00 -9.62 -5.85
C HIS A 9 17.84 -10.04 -4.95
N ASP A 10 16.79 -10.65 -5.50
CA ASP A 10 15.65 -11.15 -4.72
C ASP A 10 16.09 -12.17 -3.67
N ARG A 11 16.89 -13.17 -4.07
CA ARG A 11 17.41 -14.18 -3.13
C ARG A 11 18.21 -13.55 -1.99
N LYS A 12 19.04 -12.53 -2.28
CA LYS A 12 19.79 -11.80 -1.25
C LYS A 12 18.86 -11.08 -0.28
N HIS A 13 17.80 -10.45 -0.78
CA HIS A 13 16.83 -9.74 0.05
C HIS A 13 15.96 -10.69 0.88
N ILE A 14 15.51 -11.80 0.31
CA ILE A 14 14.79 -12.87 1.04
C ILE A 14 15.65 -13.40 2.19
N LEU A 15 16.92 -13.74 1.93
CA LEU A 15 17.83 -14.22 2.97
C LEU A 15 18.06 -13.19 4.07
N ARG A 16 18.20 -11.90 3.73
CA ARG A 16 18.32 -10.82 4.71
C ARG A 16 17.07 -10.68 5.57
N SER A 17 15.88 -10.75 4.97
CA SER A 17 14.62 -10.72 5.72
C SER A 17 14.49 -11.90 6.68
N LEU A 18 14.82 -13.11 6.23
CA LEU A 18 14.80 -14.31 7.07
C LEU A 18 15.85 -14.24 8.20
N GLN A 19 17.04 -13.72 7.93
CA GLN A 19 18.08 -13.53 8.95
C GLN A 19 17.66 -12.47 9.97
N ARG A 20 17.03 -11.38 9.53
CA ARG A 20 16.45 -10.37 10.43
C ARG A 20 15.41 -11.00 11.34
N GLN A 21 14.45 -11.74 10.78
CA GLN A 21 13.42 -12.43 11.57
C GLN A 21 14.03 -13.35 12.63
N LYS A 22 15.06 -14.13 12.29
CA LYS A 22 15.78 -14.95 13.28
C LYS A 22 16.45 -14.16 14.39
N HIS A 23 16.94 -12.95 14.09
CA HIS A 23 17.60 -12.12 15.11
C HIS A 23 16.62 -11.48 16.10
N ILE A 24 15.35 -11.37 15.72
CA ILE A 24 14.31 -10.67 16.49
C ILE A 24 13.30 -11.66 17.08
N ASP A 25 13.63 -12.95 17.06
CA ASP A 25 12.75 -14.04 17.48
C ASP A 25 12.26 -13.91 18.94
N HIS A 26 13.15 -13.49 19.83
CA HIS A 26 12.87 -13.19 21.24
C HIS A 26 11.92 -11.99 21.45
N THR A 27 11.63 -11.21 20.40
CA THR A 27 10.70 -10.07 20.42
C THR A 27 9.42 -10.33 19.64
N PHE A 28 9.24 -11.54 19.10
CA PHE A 28 8.05 -11.86 18.34
C PHE A 28 6.79 -11.77 19.20
N ILE A 29 5.77 -11.16 18.59
CA ILE A 29 4.43 -11.12 19.17
C ILE A 29 3.81 -12.49 18.94
N GLU A 30 3.55 -13.22 20.01
CA GLU A 30 2.87 -14.51 19.94
C GLU A 30 1.44 -14.36 19.42
N PHE A 31 0.88 -15.49 18.99
CA PHE A 31 -0.48 -15.52 18.48
C PHE A 31 -1.48 -15.02 19.52
N GLY A 32 -2.43 -14.19 19.07
CA GLY A 32 -3.46 -13.62 19.93
C GLY A 32 -4.74 -13.33 19.14
N TYR A 33 -5.88 -13.75 19.70
CA TYR A 33 -7.20 -13.58 19.07
C TYR A 33 -7.84 -12.20 19.30
N ASP A 34 -7.25 -11.33 20.12
CA ASP A 34 -7.92 -10.14 20.67
C ASP A 34 -8.53 -9.22 19.59
N THR A 35 -9.80 -9.45 19.26
CA THR A 35 -10.53 -8.76 18.19
C THR A 35 -10.95 -7.36 18.62
N SER A 36 -11.04 -7.10 19.92
CA SER A 36 -11.39 -5.78 20.46
C SER A 36 -10.40 -4.71 19.99
N LEU A 37 -9.12 -5.08 19.86
CA LEU A 37 -8.07 -4.19 19.35
C LEU A 37 -8.34 -3.71 17.92
N ALA A 38 -8.98 -4.51 17.06
CA ALA A 38 -9.24 -4.11 15.68
C ALA A 38 -10.12 -2.85 15.59
N PHE A 39 -11.06 -2.72 16.53
CA PHE A 39 -12.07 -1.67 16.55
C PHE A 39 -11.72 -0.52 17.50
N ALA A 40 -10.78 -0.73 18.43
CA ALA A 40 -10.30 0.28 19.36
C ALA A 40 -9.76 1.52 18.63
N VAL A 41 -10.30 2.69 18.99
CA VAL A 41 -9.81 4.00 18.55
C VAL A 41 -8.78 4.52 19.55
N ASN A 42 -8.99 4.27 20.85
CA ASN A 42 -8.00 4.48 21.90
C ASN A 42 -7.69 3.16 22.59
N GLU A 43 -6.51 2.60 22.34
CA GLU A 43 -6.08 1.32 22.91
C GLU A 43 -6.13 1.28 24.44
N THR A 44 -5.94 2.40 25.14
CA THR A 44 -5.93 2.41 26.61
C THR A 44 -7.32 2.48 27.21
N GLU A 45 -8.25 3.17 26.55
CA GLU A 45 -9.63 3.35 27.00
C GLU A 45 -10.53 2.20 26.53
N ASP A 46 -10.27 1.63 25.35
CA ASP A 46 -11.13 0.64 24.70
C ASP A 46 -10.73 -0.82 25.00
N ARG A 47 -9.81 -1.07 25.95
CA ARG A 47 -9.31 -2.45 26.28
C ARG A 47 -10.39 -3.45 26.67
N TYR A 48 -11.58 -2.97 27.03
CA TYR A 48 -12.71 -3.78 27.48
C TYR A 48 -13.97 -3.57 26.63
N ALA A 49 -13.87 -2.89 25.48
CA ALA A 49 -14.99 -2.76 24.56
C ALA A 49 -15.41 -4.16 24.06
N SER A 50 -16.72 -4.41 23.92
CA SER A 50 -17.22 -5.67 23.37
C SER A 50 -16.62 -5.88 21.98
N GLY A 51 -15.77 -6.89 21.83
CA GLY A 51 -15.12 -7.19 20.55
C GLY A 51 -16.15 -7.39 19.46
N GLY A 52 -16.03 -6.64 18.37
CA GLY A 52 -16.80 -6.89 17.15
C GLY A 52 -16.35 -8.21 16.52
N ASP A 53 -17.25 -8.83 15.75
CA ASP A 53 -16.87 -9.95 14.90
C ASP A 53 -15.92 -9.44 13.80
N LEU A 54 -14.78 -10.10 13.61
CA LEU A 54 -13.88 -9.80 12.50
C LEU A 54 -14.42 -10.32 11.17
N ALA A 55 -15.42 -11.21 11.21
CA ALA A 55 -16.06 -11.71 10.02
C ALA A 55 -16.76 -10.59 9.24
N PHE A 56 -16.29 -10.37 8.02
CA PHE A 56 -16.88 -9.43 7.07
C PHE A 56 -18.21 -9.97 6.55
N THR A 57 -19.30 -9.69 7.26
CA THR A 57 -20.64 -10.15 6.88
C THR A 57 -21.47 -9.07 6.17
N ASN A 58 -21.05 -7.81 6.26
CA ASN A 58 -21.79 -6.66 5.70
C ASN A 58 -20.85 -5.57 5.17
N ILE A 59 -21.16 -5.05 3.97
CA ILE A 59 -20.43 -3.95 3.32
C ILE A 59 -20.46 -2.67 4.17
N ALA A 60 -21.60 -2.37 4.81
CA ALA A 60 -21.76 -1.17 5.63
C ALA A 60 -20.80 -1.16 6.85
N ASP A 61 -20.56 -2.32 7.45
CA ASP A 61 -19.62 -2.45 8.57
C ASP A 61 -18.17 -2.20 8.10
N GLY A 62 -17.85 -2.59 6.86
CA GLY A 62 -16.58 -2.27 6.20
C GLY A 62 -16.35 -0.78 5.93
N GLU A 63 -17.41 -0.05 5.55
CA GLU A 63 -17.33 1.41 5.33
C GLU A 63 -17.18 2.18 6.65
N LEU A 64 -17.90 1.73 7.70
CA LEU A 64 -17.76 2.27 9.05
C LEU A 64 -16.40 1.96 9.67
N PHE A 65 -15.78 0.85 9.32
CA PHE A 65 -14.47 0.45 9.85
C PHE A 65 -13.41 1.51 9.62
N PHE A 66 -13.38 2.16 8.45
CA PHE A 66 -12.43 3.23 8.15
C PHE A 66 -12.94 4.63 8.55
N SER A 67 -13.87 4.70 9.51
CA SER A 67 -14.46 5.94 10.02
C SER A 67 -14.54 5.94 11.56
N PRO A 68 -14.72 7.11 12.21
CA PRO A 68 -14.57 8.46 11.66
C PRO A 68 -13.10 8.82 11.39
N ILE A 69 -12.88 9.88 10.61
CA ILE A 69 -11.56 10.49 10.37
C ILE A 69 -11.56 11.87 11.03
N LEU A 70 -10.57 12.17 11.88
CA LEU A 70 -10.45 13.50 12.48
C LEU A 70 -10.13 14.55 11.40
N PRO A 71 -10.35 15.84 11.68
CA PRO A 71 -10.03 16.89 10.73
C PRO A 71 -8.60 16.76 10.18
N PRO A 72 -8.39 16.90 8.86
CA PRO A 72 -7.09 16.77 8.22
C PRO A 72 -6.23 18.04 8.42
N LYS A 73 -5.98 18.37 9.69
CA LYS A 73 -5.17 19.51 10.12
C LYS A 73 -3.82 18.98 10.63
N PRO A 74 -2.69 19.44 10.05
CA PRO A 74 -1.38 19.12 10.59
C PRO A 74 -1.17 19.65 12.02
N LEU A 75 -0.33 18.95 12.78
CA LEU A 75 0.25 19.45 14.02
C LEU A 75 1.35 20.47 13.73
N SER A 76 2.16 20.21 12.70
CA SER A 76 3.21 21.11 12.22
C SER A 76 3.44 20.96 10.72
N GLU A 77 3.87 22.05 10.09
CA GLU A 77 4.28 22.12 8.68
C GLU A 77 5.65 22.81 8.62
N ASP A 78 6.65 22.09 8.11
CA ASP A 78 8.00 22.58 7.84
C ASP A 78 8.22 22.63 6.31
N GLU A 79 9.35 23.18 5.87
CA GLU A 79 9.67 23.34 4.44
C GLU A 79 9.53 22.03 3.63
N ASN A 80 10.01 20.91 4.17
CA ASN A 80 10.04 19.61 3.49
C ASN A 80 9.33 18.50 4.28
N SER A 81 8.49 18.85 5.26
CA SER A 81 7.73 17.87 6.02
C SER A 81 6.46 18.40 6.62
N VAL A 82 5.50 17.50 6.82
CA VAL A 82 4.25 17.78 7.51
C VAL A 82 3.99 16.67 8.53
N THR A 83 3.56 17.03 9.74
CA THR A 83 3.30 16.06 10.81
C THR A 83 1.84 16.10 11.21
N PHE A 84 1.22 14.94 11.37
CA PHE A 84 -0.17 14.79 11.75
C PHE A 84 -0.32 13.98 13.03
N GLN A 85 -1.40 14.23 13.76
CA GLN A 85 -1.93 13.31 14.75
C GLN A 85 -2.60 12.13 14.04
N SER A 86 -2.36 10.90 14.47
CA SER A 86 -3.09 9.73 13.99
C SER A 86 -4.50 9.67 14.60
N ASP A 87 -5.46 9.15 13.84
CA ASP A 87 -6.85 8.97 14.32
C ASP A 87 -6.98 7.83 15.34
N ILE A 88 -6.02 6.90 15.33
CA ILE A 88 -5.94 5.82 16.31
C ILE A 88 -4.83 6.15 17.30
N THR A 89 -5.17 6.07 18.58
CA THR A 89 -4.25 6.24 19.70
C THR A 89 -3.91 4.89 20.27
N THR A 90 -2.62 4.57 20.29
CA THR A 90 -2.03 3.37 20.86
C THR A 90 -1.25 3.70 22.13
N SER A 91 -0.90 2.67 22.88
CA SER A 91 -0.01 2.79 24.05
C SER A 91 1.42 3.21 23.68
N ASP A 92 1.83 3.04 22.43
CA ASP A 92 3.08 3.61 21.90
C ASP A 92 2.83 5.05 21.44
N GLU A 93 3.28 6.01 22.24
CA GLU A 93 3.09 7.44 21.98
C GLU A 93 3.73 7.89 20.66
N LYS A 94 4.88 7.32 20.28
CA LYS A 94 5.55 7.66 19.01
C LYS A 94 4.70 7.25 17.82
N ASN A 95 4.00 6.12 17.95
CA ASN A 95 3.10 5.66 16.91
C ASN A 95 1.86 6.56 16.74
N ASN A 96 1.53 7.43 17.69
CA ASN A 96 0.32 8.25 17.63
C ASN A 96 0.46 9.52 16.80
N THR A 97 1.67 9.87 16.36
CA THR A 97 1.91 10.95 15.41
C THR A 97 2.65 10.41 14.20
N PHE A 98 2.46 11.00 13.02
CA PHE A 98 3.16 10.56 11.83
C PHE A 98 3.66 11.73 11.01
N LYS A 99 4.96 11.70 10.70
CA LYS A 99 5.63 12.65 9.82
C LYS A 99 5.55 12.18 8.37
N CYS A 100 5.20 13.06 7.45
CA CYS A 100 5.36 12.85 6.02
C CYS A 100 6.52 13.71 5.51
N VAL A 101 7.30 13.17 4.57
CA VAL A 101 8.32 13.94 3.86
C VAL A 101 7.71 14.45 2.55
N VAL A 102 7.86 15.74 2.30
CA VAL A 102 7.31 16.42 1.12
C VAL A 102 8.46 16.72 0.16
N THR A 103 8.30 16.32 -1.09
CA THR A 103 9.14 16.79 -2.21
C THR A 103 8.25 17.61 -3.13
N ASP A 104 8.31 18.94 -2.99
CA ASP A 104 7.49 19.85 -3.76
C ASP A 104 7.89 19.87 -5.24
N SER A 105 6.88 19.90 -6.11
CA SER A 105 7.06 20.08 -7.56
C SER A 105 6.93 21.54 -8.00
N GLY A 106 6.49 22.43 -7.10
CA GLY A 106 6.12 23.81 -7.43
C GLY A 106 4.77 23.94 -8.14
N SER A 107 4.00 22.85 -8.26
CA SER A 107 2.66 22.83 -8.86
C SER A 107 1.65 22.12 -7.97
N LYS A 108 0.42 22.63 -7.95
CA LYS A 108 -0.76 22.01 -7.32
C LYS A 108 -1.58 21.15 -8.29
N ASP A 109 -1.10 20.91 -9.51
CA ASP A 109 -1.82 20.10 -10.49
C ASP A 109 -1.98 18.64 -10.06
N HIS A 110 -0.94 18.08 -9.42
CA HIS A 110 -0.93 16.67 -9.04
C HIS A 110 -0.09 16.42 -7.80
N ALA A 111 -0.67 15.76 -6.79
CA ALA A 111 0.05 15.17 -5.68
C ALA A 111 0.04 13.63 -5.75
N LEU A 112 1.16 13.01 -5.35
CA LEU A 112 1.33 11.58 -5.24
C LEU A 112 1.73 11.20 -3.81
N ILE A 113 0.89 10.44 -3.12
CA ILE A 113 1.19 9.90 -1.78
C ILE A 113 1.84 8.53 -1.93
N VAL A 114 3.00 8.33 -1.29
CA VAL A 114 3.81 7.11 -1.39
C VAL A 114 3.76 6.36 -0.06
N PHE A 115 3.37 5.09 -0.11
CA PHE A 115 3.33 4.16 1.03
C PHE A 115 4.43 3.10 0.88
N HIS A 116 5.34 3.05 1.84
CA HIS A 116 6.48 2.14 1.83
C HIS A 116 6.11 0.71 2.25
N HIS A 117 7.05 -0.21 2.03
CA HIS A 117 6.92 -1.60 2.45
C HIS A 117 7.14 -1.77 3.97
N TRP A 118 6.71 -2.90 4.52
CA TRP A 118 6.66 -3.20 5.97
C TRP A 118 8.01 -3.22 6.71
N TYR A 119 9.13 -3.47 6.05
CA TYR A 119 10.45 -3.44 6.72
C TYR A 119 11.35 -2.36 6.13
N ALA A 120 10.75 -1.26 5.66
CA ALA A 120 11.47 -0.14 5.07
C ALA A 120 12.43 0.49 6.09
N ARG A 121 13.71 0.54 5.73
CA ARG A 121 14.75 1.25 6.50
C ARG A 121 15.12 2.61 5.90
N ASN A 122 14.77 2.81 4.63
CA ASN A 122 15.02 4.05 3.91
C ASN A 122 13.75 4.48 3.20
N ARG A 123 13.60 5.80 3.07
CA ARG A 123 12.61 6.44 2.20
C ARG A 123 13.01 6.32 0.73
N TYR A 124 12.11 6.69 -0.17
CA TYR A 124 12.26 6.59 -1.61
C TYR A 124 12.65 7.93 -2.26
N ASP A 125 13.67 8.62 -1.71
CA ASP A 125 14.10 9.95 -2.15
C ASP A 125 14.30 10.08 -3.67
N SER A 126 14.98 9.11 -4.31
CA SER A 126 15.18 9.10 -5.76
C SER A 126 13.87 8.97 -6.56
N PHE A 127 12.89 8.25 -6.03
CA PHE A 127 11.55 8.15 -6.62
C PHE A 127 10.85 9.50 -6.48
N SER A 128 10.83 10.07 -5.27
CA SER A 128 10.19 11.36 -4.97
C SER A 128 10.72 12.47 -5.86
N LYS A 129 12.06 12.62 -5.95
CA LYS A 129 12.72 13.58 -6.84
C LYS A 129 12.40 13.36 -8.31
N PHE A 130 12.31 12.10 -8.76
CA PHE A 130 11.99 11.80 -10.16
C PHE A 130 10.60 12.31 -10.58
N PHE A 131 9.58 12.16 -9.72
CA PHE A 131 8.21 12.61 -9.98
C PHE A 131 8.04 14.12 -9.73
N ALA A 132 8.65 14.65 -8.66
CA ALA A 132 8.64 16.09 -8.36
C ALA A 132 9.27 16.93 -9.47
N ALA A 133 10.43 16.51 -10.00
CA ALA A 133 11.07 17.14 -11.16
C ALA A 133 10.23 17.08 -12.45
N ARG A 134 9.10 16.36 -12.43
CA ARG A 134 8.15 16.24 -13.53
C ARG A 134 6.78 16.82 -13.19
N GLY A 135 6.69 17.69 -12.17
CA GLY A 135 5.47 18.43 -11.87
C GLY A 135 4.51 17.74 -10.91
N ILE A 136 4.85 16.57 -10.35
CA ILE A 136 3.99 15.85 -9.39
C ILE A 136 4.59 16.01 -7.99
N THR A 137 3.93 16.74 -7.09
CA THR A 137 4.37 16.85 -5.69
C THR A 137 4.31 15.47 -5.04
N VAL A 138 5.34 15.06 -4.32
CA VAL A 138 5.38 13.73 -3.68
C VAL A 138 5.32 13.84 -2.16
N ILE A 139 4.46 13.04 -1.55
CA ILE A 139 4.28 12.95 -0.09
C ILE A 139 4.62 11.53 0.34
N GLU A 140 5.77 11.32 0.96
CA GLU A 140 6.14 10.03 1.52
C GLU A 140 5.54 9.85 2.92
N ALA A 141 4.47 9.06 3.00
CA ALA A 141 3.78 8.75 4.24
C ALA A 141 4.61 7.81 5.13
N THR A 142 4.40 7.88 6.45
CA THR A 142 5.04 6.98 7.43
C THR A 142 4.02 6.02 8.00
N LEU A 143 4.13 4.74 7.64
CA LEU A 143 3.25 3.70 8.17
C LEU A 143 3.46 3.52 9.68
N PRO A 144 2.43 3.02 10.41
CA PRO A 144 2.51 2.78 11.84
C PRO A 144 3.75 1.97 12.24
N TYR A 145 4.39 2.38 13.34
CA TYR A 145 5.61 1.79 13.92
C TYR A 145 6.88 1.83 13.05
N HIS A 146 6.91 2.61 11.97
CA HIS A 146 8.10 2.79 11.14
C HIS A 146 8.75 4.16 11.34
N PHE A 147 10.05 4.25 11.07
CA PHE A 147 10.81 5.50 11.15
C PHE A 147 10.59 6.20 12.50
N ASP A 148 10.14 7.46 12.48
CA ASP A 148 9.90 8.27 13.68
C ASP A 148 8.74 7.74 14.54
N ARG A 149 7.91 6.83 14.00
CA ARG A 149 6.85 6.13 14.73
C ARG A 149 7.35 4.90 15.50
N GLY A 150 8.60 4.47 15.27
CA GLY A 150 9.20 3.35 15.96
C GLY A 150 9.85 3.76 17.29
N SER A 151 9.64 2.96 18.33
CA SER A 151 10.37 3.04 19.60
C SER A 151 11.78 2.48 19.51
N ASP A 152 11.99 1.47 18.67
CA ASP A 152 13.20 0.67 18.56
C ASP A 152 13.35 0.05 17.15
N VAL A 153 14.37 -0.79 16.97
CA VAL A 153 14.70 -1.42 15.67
C VAL A 153 13.76 -2.58 15.26
N TYR A 154 12.82 -2.94 16.14
CA TYR A 154 11.88 -4.05 16.02
C TYR A 154 10.42 -3.60 16.01
N SER A 155 10.14 -2.32 16.29
CA SER A 155 8.79 -1.76 16.35
C SER A 155 7.94 -2.10 15.12
N GLU A 156 8.53 -2.28 13.94
CA GLU A 156 7.77 -2.64 12.74
C GLU A 156 7.01 -3.98 12.89
N GLU A 157 7.44 -4.90 13.78
CA GLU A 157 6.67 -6.12 14.09
C GLU A 157 5.27 -5.79 14.64
N GLN A 158 5.08 -4.65 15.31
CA GLN A 158 3.76 -4.20 15.78
C GLN A 158 2.80 -3.87 14.63
N PHE A 159 3.29 -3.60 13.42
CA PHE A 159 2.46 -3.30 12.25
C PHE A 159 1.75 -4.53 11.69
N PHE A 160 2.44 -5.67 11.55
CA PHE A 160 1.89 -6.88 10.92
C PHE A 160 2.42 -8.14 11.61
N ASN A 161 1.61 -8.79 12.44
CA ASN A 161 2.04 -9.87 13.35
C ASN A 161 0.95 -10.93 13.61
N ALA A 162 1.25 -11.87 14.51
CA ALA A 162 0.38 -13.00 14.82
C ALA A 162 -0.82 -12.64 15.73
N ASN A 163 -0.90 -11.41 16.26
CA ASN A 163 -2.10 -10.95 16.94
C ASN A 163 -3.08 -10.38 15.91
N LEU A 164 -4.26 -10.99 15.82
CA LEU A 164 -5.23 -10.70 14.77
C LEU A 164 -5.73 -9.27 14.83
N GLY A 165 -6.30 -8.85 15.96
CA GLY A 165 -6.87 -7.51 16.08
C GLY A 165 -5.81 -6.42 16.05
N ARG A 166 -4.60 -6.66 16.58
CA ARG A 166 -3.49 -5.71 16.46
C ARG A 166 -3.09 -5.48 15.00
N THR A 167 -2.96 -6.53 14.22
CA THR A 167 -2.64 -6.41 12.78
C THR A 167 -3.72 -5.66 12.02
N VAL A 168 -5.00 -5.97 12.27
CA VAL A 168 -6.11 -5.26 11.62
C VAL A 168 -6.11 -3.77 12.06
N ARG A 169 -5.91 -3.47 13.35
CA ARG A 169 -5.82 -2.09 13.85
C ARG A 169 -4.68 -1.31 13.21
N SER A 170 -3.49 -1.90 13.12
CA SER A 170 -2.33 -1.24 12.52
C SER A 170 -2.56 -0.93 11.02
N MET A 171 -3.18 -1.84 10.28
CA MET A 171 -3.59 -1.58 8.90
C MET A 171 -4.70 -0.51 8.81
N ARG A 172 -5.69 -0.55 9.71
CA ARG A 172 -6.73 0.48 9.83
C ARG A 172 -6.12 1.86 10.07
N GLN A 173 -5.17 1.96 11.00
CA GLN A 173 -4.45 3.20 11.31
C GLN A 173 -3.74 3.74 10.07
N ALA A 174 -3.04 2.90 9.32
CA ALA A 174 -2.37 3.29 8.09
C ALA A 174 -3.35 3.84 7.03
N VAL A 175 -4.52 3.21 6.88
CA VAL A 175 -5.55 3.67 5.95
C VAL A 175 -6.13 5.01 6.40
N LEU A 176 -6.50 5.17 7.68
CA LEU A 176 -7.01 6.44 8.22
C LEU A 176 -6.00 7.58 8.06
N ASP A 177 -4.74 7.33 8.39
CA ASP A 177 -3.64 8.29 8.22
C ASP A 177 -3.49 8.70 6.74
N GLY A 178 -3.57 7.74 5.81
CA GLY A 178 -3.53 8.01 4.39
C GLY A 178 -4.72 8.82 3.87
N ARG A 179 -5.95 8.49 4.29
CA ARG A 179 -7.16 9.27 3.98
C ARG A 179 -7.05 10.70 4.50
N LYS A 180 -6.46 10.88 5.69
CA LYS A 180 -6.17 12.20 6.25
C LYS A 180 -5.23 13.02 5.37
N ILE A 181 -4.15 12.42 4.85
CA ILE A 181 -3.23 13.09 3.91
C ILE A 181 -3.98 13.49 2.63
N VAL A 182 -4.80 12.61 2.04
CA VAL A 182 -5.60 12.91 0.85
C VAL A 182 -6.50 14.12 1.09
N ARG A 183 -7.25 14.14 2.19
CA ARG A 183 -8.16 15.24 2.51
C ARG A 183 -7.42 16.55 2.81
N TRP A 184 -6.24 16.48 3.41
CA TRP A 184 -5.37 17.65 3.61
C TRP A 184 -4.93 18.21 2.25
N LEU A 185 -4.39 17.39 1.35
CA LEU A 185 -3.98 17.80 0.00
C LEU A 185 -5.14 18.41 -0.79
N HIS A 186 -6.33 17.81 -0.72
CA HIS A 186 -7.51 18.35 -1.38
C HIS A 186 -7.86 19.76 -0.85
N ARG A 187 -7.76 19.99 0.46
CA ARG A 187 -7.96 21.33 1.06
C ARG A 187 -6.87 22.33 0.69
N GLN A 188 -5.65 21.86 0.43
CA GLN A 188 -4.54 22.66 -0.08
C GLN A 188 -4.69 23.02 -1.57
N GLY A 189 -5.77 22.59 -2.23
CA GLY A 189 -6.08 22.94 -3.61
C GLY A 189 -5.38 22.07 -4.65
N TYR A 190 -4.92 20.86 -4.29
CA TYR A 190 -4.42 19.93 -5.30
C TYR A 190 -5.55 19.44 -6.21
N ASN A 191 -5.35 19.57 -7.53
CA ASN A 191 -6.37 19.24 -8.54
C ASN A 191 -6.56 17.73 -8.71
N LYS A 192 -5.44 16.98 -8.73
CA LYS A 192 -5.41 15.52 -8.83
C LYS A 192 -4.62 14.94 -7.66
N ILE A 193 -5.12 13.89 -7.05
CA ILE A 193 -4.43 13.18 -5.94
C ILE A 193 -4.35 11.71 -6.28
N SER A 194 -3.14 11.16 -6.21
CA SER A 194 -2.90 9.74 -6.45
C SER A 194 -2.18 9.10 -5.29
N VAL A 195 -2.36 7.79 -5.17
CA VAL A 195 -1.67 6.96 -4.18
C VAL A 195 -0.83 5.91 -4.89
N VAL A 196 0.36 5.65 -4.36
CA VAL A 196 1.22 4.54 -4.79
C VAL A 196 1.75 3.81 -3.56
N GLY A 197 1.82 2.49 -3.63
CA GLY A 197 2.38 1.73 -2.53
C GLY A 197 3.13 0.49 -2.99
N MET A 198 4.11 0.09 -2.17
CA MET A 198 4.94 -1.09 -2.40
C MET A 198 4.67 -2.17 -1.36
N CYS A 199 4.50 -3.42 -1.79
CA CYS A 199 4.20 -4.54 -0.89
C CYS A 199 2.96 -4.22 -0.02
N LEU A 200 3.03 -4.40 1.31
CA LEU A 200 1.93 -4.02 2.22
C LEU A 200 1.55 -2.53 2.15
N GLY A 201 2.47 -1.63 1.79
CA GLY A 201 2.13 -0.24 1.50
C GLY A 201 1.21 -0.10 0.28
N GLY A 202 1.31 -1.02 -0.68
CA GLY A 202 0.38 -1.12 -1.81
C GLY A 202 -0.99 -1.64 -1.38
N THR A 203 -1.05 -2.61 -0.46
CA THR A 203 -2.32 -3.00 0.17
C THR A 203 -3.00 -1.80 0.83
N VAL A 204 -2.25 -1.01 1.62
CA VAL A 204 -2.74 0.23 2.23
C VAL A 204 -3.21 1.24 1.17
N ALA A 205 -2.41 1.48 0.11
CA ALA A 205 -2.78 2.40 -0.97
C ALA A 205 -4.08 1.98 -1.67
N GLY A 206 -4.27 0.69 -1.92
CA GLY A 206 -5.51 0.16 -2.50
C GLY A 206 -6.71 0.34 -1.59
N LEU A 207 -6.57 0.07 -0.29
CA LEU A 207 -7.63 0.27 0.69
C LEU A 207 -8.02 1.75 0.78
N ILE A 208 -7.04 2.67 0.77
CA ILE A 208 -7.31 4.11 0.72
C ILE A 208 -8.07 4.48 -0.56
N ALA A 209 -7.64 3.97 -1.72
CA ALA A 209 -8.30 4.26 -2.99
C ALA A 209 -9.76 3.80 -3.03
N ALA A 210 -10.05 2.65 -2.41
CA ALA A 210 -11.40 2.10 -2.27
C ALA A 210 -12.29 2.94 -1.34
N GLN A 211 -11.73 3.62 -0.34
CA GLN A 211 -12.46 4.29 0.73
C GLN A 211 -12.47 5.82 0.64
N GLU A 212 -11.62 6.43 -0.19
CA GLU A 212 -11.49 7.89 -0.30
C GLU A 212 -11.76 8.36 -1.73
N GLU A 213 -12.93 8.96 -1.93
CA GLU A 213 -13.40 9.44 -3.23
C GLU A 213 -12.49 10.48 -3.88
N LYS A 214 -11.70 11.21 -3.07
CA LYS A 214 -10.75 12.22 -3.54
C LYS A 214 -9.47 11.65 -4.13
N VAL A 215 -9.30 10.33 -4.16
CA VAL A 215 -8.20 9.68 -4.89
C VAL A 215 -8.62 9.49 -6.35
N ASP A 216 -7.84 10.01 -7.29
CA ASP A 216 -8.11 9.86 -8.73
C ASP A 216 -7.41 8.63 -9.33
N LYS A 217 -6.21 8.31 -8.83
CA LYS A 217 -5.44 7.16 -9.33
C LYS A 217 -4.74 6.38 -8.23
N ALA A 218 -4.65 5.06 -8.40
CA ALA A 218 -3.94 4.16 -7.49
C ALA A 218 -2.92 3.29 -8.24
N VAL A 219 -1.70 3.20 -7.73
CA VAL A 219 -0.63 2.35 -8.28
C VAL A 219 -0.19 1.33 -7.25
N LEU A 220 -0.47 0.05 -7.52
CA LEU A 220 -0.15 -1.07 -6.63
C LEU A 220 1.11 -1.78 -7.14
N MET A 221 2.24 -1.53 -6.48
CA MET A 221 3.53 -2.13 -6.85
C MET A 221 3.82 -3.35 -6.00
N VAL A 222 3.98 -4.52 -6.65
CA VAL A 222 4.28 -5.82 -6.02
C VAL A 222 3.49 -6.03 -4.73
N SER A 223 2.20 -5.73 -4.78
CA SER A 223 1.34 -5.62 -3.60
C SER A 223 0.61 -6.94 -3.35
N PRO A 224 0.55 -7.45 -2.11
CA PRO A 224 -0.31 -8.55 -1.79
C PRO A 224 -1.77 -8.06 -1.75
N MET A 225 -2.65 -8.80 -2.44
CA MET A 225 -4.09 -8.50 -2.43
C MET A 225 -4.72 -8.94 -1.11
N SER A 226 -4.36 -10.13 -0.63
CA SER A 226 -4.79 -10.70 0.65
C SER A 226 -3.60 -10.80 1.61
N PRO A 227 -3.61 -10.09 2.75
CA PRO A 227 -2.59 -10.26 3.79
C PRO A 227 -2.54 -11.68 4.37
N ALA A 228 -3.67 -12.39 4.41
CA ALA A 228 -3.73 -13.79 4.85
C ALA A 228 -2.96 -14.70 3.87
N ASP A 229 -3.18 -14.53 2.55
CA ASP A 229 -2.46 -15.27 1.51
C ASP A 229 -0.96 -14.96 1.52
N LEU A 230 -0.59 -13.71 1.79
CA LEU A 230 0.81 -13.31 1.97
C LEU A 230 1.47 -14.14 3.07
N VAL A 231 0.84 -14.26 4.24
CA VAL A 231 1.38 -15.07 5.35
C VAL A 231 1.55 -16.53 4.93
N TRP A 232 0.59 -17.08 4.20
CA TRP A 232 0.60 -18.51 3.86
C TRP A 232 1.62 -18.87 2.78
N THR A 233 1.81 -17.97 1.81
CA THR A 233 2.49 -18.29 0.55
C THR A 233 3.86 -17.65 0.38
N ALA A 234 4.14 -16.53 1.05
CA ALA A 234 5.40 -15.82 0.88
C ALA A 234 6.57 -16.54 1.55
N GLU A 235 7.69 -16.66 0.84
CA GLU A 235 8.90 -17.29 1.38
C GLU A 235 9.43 -16.61 2.66
N THR A 236 9.20 -15.31 2.79
CA THR A 236 9.60 -14.48 3.91
C THR A 236 8.63 -14.54 5.09
N MET A 237 7.50 -15.25 5.01
CA MET A 237 6.48 -15.27 6.07
C MET A 237 6.45 -16.56 6.89
N LYS A 238 7.39 -17.50 6.65
CA LYS A 238 7.42 -18.80 7.33
C LYS A 238 7.39 -18.70 8.85
N SER A 239 8.11 -17.75 9.43
CA SER A 239 8.15 -17.55 10.88
C SER A 239 6.82 -17.01 11.43
N LEU A 240 6.20 -16.05 10.75
CA LEU A 240 4.88 -15.53 11.13
C LEU A 240 3.80 -16.60 10.96
N ARG A 241 3.81 -17.34 9.85
CA ARG A 241 2.93 -18.48 9.62
C ARG A 241 3.05 -19.52 10.72
N GLY A 242 4.28 -19.86 11.14
CA GLY A 242 4.51 -20.84 12.22
C GLY A 242 3.91 -20.45 13.57
N ARG A 243 3.65 -19.16 13.81
CA ARG A 243 2.93 -18.67 15.00
C ARG A 243 1.40 -18.75 14.86
N ILE A 244 0.87 -18.60 13.64
CA ILE A 244 -0.58 -18.55 13.38
C ILE A 244 -1.17 -19.94 13.09
N GLU A 245 -0.51 -20.71 12.21
CA GLU A 245 -0.99 -21.99 11.66
C GLU A 245 -1.36 -23.04 12.73
N PRO A 246 -0.70 -23.15 13.89
CA PRO A 246 -1.11 -24.09 14.93
C PRO A 246 -2.50 -23.82 15.52
N ALA A 247 -2.97 -22.57 15.48
CA ALA A 247 -4.21 -22.14 16.10
C ALA A 247 -5.32 -21.80 15.08
N MET A 248 -4.96 -21.51 13.83
CA MET A 248 -5.90 -21.00 12.86
C MET A 248 -5.57 -21.43 11.43
N SER A 249 -6.59 -21.88 10.68
CA SER A 249 -6.44 -22.23 9.27
C SER A 249 -6.30 -20.98 8.39
N LEU A 250 -5.87 -21.15 7.13
CA LEU A 250 -5.85 -20.06 6.16
C LEU A 250 -7.25 -19.46 5.94
N GLU A 251 -8.29 -20.29 5.94
CA GLU A 251 -9.65 -19.81 5.65
C GLU A 251 -10.21 -18.98 6.81
N ASP A 252 -9.94 -19.41 8.04
CA ASP A 252 -10.25 -18.63 9.24
C ASP A 252 -9.45 -17.32 9.27
N LEU A 253 -8.17 -17.35 8.88
CA LEU A 253 -7.35 -16.14 8.79
C LEU A 253 -7.87 -15.16 7.73
N ARG A 254 -8.31 -15.66 6.56
CA ARG A 254 -8.93 -14.84 5.51
C ARG A 254 -10.20 -14.17 6.00
N THR A 255 -11.00 -14.91 6.77
CA THR A 255 -12.21 -14.37 7.40
C THR A 255 -11.84 -13.28 8.41
N ALA A 256 -10.91 -13.56 9.33
CA ALA A 256 -10.48 -12.64 10.38
C ALA A 256 -9.79 -11.36 9.84
N TRP A 257 -9.13 -11.44 8.68
CA TRP A 257 -8.48 -10.30 8.03
C TRP A 257 -9.25 -9.78 6.81
N GLY A 258 -10.56 -10.10 6.70
CA GLY A 258 -11.40 -9.65 5.59
C GLY A 258 -11.43 -8.12 5.42
N LEU A 259 -11.47 -7.38 6.53
CA LEU A 259 -11.48 -5.89 6.55
C LEU A 259 -10.21 -5.24 6.00
N ILE A 260 -9.12 -6.01 5.85
CA ILE A 260 -7.84 -5.51 5.33
C ILE A 260 -7.42 -6.26 4.05
N ASN A 261 -8.33 -7.05 3.49
CA ASN A 261 -8.13 -7.81 2.25
C ASN A 261 -8.69 -7.03 1.06
N LEU A 262 -7.83 -6.62 0.13
CA LEU A 262 -8.25 -5.86 -1.06
C LEU A 262 -9.28 -6.61 -1.92
N GLU A 263 -9.25 -7.95 -1.93
CA GLU A 263 -10.23 -8.76 -2.66
C GLU A 263 -11.67 -8.49 -2.16
N MET A 264 -11.84 -8.04 -0.91
CA MET A 264 -13.14 -7.74 -0.29
C MET A 264 -13.61 -6.30 -0.52
N HIS A 265 -12.77 -5.44 -1.12
CA HIS A 265 -13.06 -4.02 -1.34
C HIS A 265 -13.24 -3.65 -2.81
N THR A 266 -13.53 -4.63 -3.66
CA THR A 266 -13.65 -4.45 -5.12
C THR A 266 -14.72 -3.44 -5.51
N TRP A 267 -15.83 -3.34 -4.77
CA TRP A 267 -16.86 -2.31 -5.00
C TRP A 267 -16.28 -0.90 -5.00
N GLY A 268 -15.52 -0.55 -3.94
CA GLY A 268 -14.87 0.76 -3.83
C GLY A 268 -13.76 0.95 -4.87
N LEU A 269 -13.07 -0.13 -5.25
CA LEU A 269 -12.05 -0.10 -6.30
C LEU A 269 -12.64 0.07 -7.71
N THR A 270 -13.92 -0.24 -7.92
CA THR A 270 -14.63 -0.08 -9.19
C THR A 270 -15.42 1.22 -9.31
N ARG A 271 -15.27 2.13 -8.33
CA ARG A 271 -16.01 3.40 -8.34
C ARG A 271 -15.64 4.27 -9.54
N PRO A 272 -16.58 5.12 -10.03
CA PRO A 272 -16.27 6.05 -11.11
C PRO A 272 -15.10 6.98 -10.79
N ARG A 273 -14.31 7.32 -11.81
CA ARG A 273 -13.17 8.24 -11.75
C ARG A 273 -12.00 7.78 -10.87
N LEU A 274 -11.89 6.47 -10.62
CA LEU A 274 -10.69 5.87 -10.04
C LEU A 274 -9.97 5.04 -11.12
N ASP A 275 -8.79 5.49 -11.53
CA ASP A 275 -7.93 4.68 -12.38
C ASP A 275 -6.96 3.85 -11.55
N MET A 276 -6.74 2.60 -11.95
CA MET A 276 -5.83 1.69 -11.25
C MET A 276 -4.71 1.22 -12.17
N MET A 277 -3.50 1.10 -11.59
CA MET A 277 -2.37 0.45 -12.23
C MET A 277 -1.76 -0.60 -11.30
N PHE A 278 -1.49 -1.78 -11.85
CA PHE A 278 -0.78 -2.87 -11.17
C PHE A 278 0.62 -3.02 -11.77
N VAL A 279 1.66 -2.94 -10.93
CA VAL A 279 3.05 -3.23 -11.32
C VAL A 279 3.47 -4.53 -10.67
N LEU A 280 3.60 -5.59 -11.49
CA LEU A 280 3.78 -6.96 -11.03
C LEU A 280 5.15 -7.50 -11.45
N GLY A 281 5.84 -8.18 -10.52
CA GLY A 281 6.98 -9.02 -10.83
C GLY A 281 6.51 -10.41 -11.22
N LYS A 282 6.89 -10.89 -12.41
CA LYS A 282 6.50 -12.24 -12.88
C LYS A 282 7.14 -13.36 -12.06
N ASP A 283 8.32 -13.10 -11.50
CA ASP A 283 9.08 -14.05 -10.68
C ASP A 283 8.93 -13.73 -9.17
N ASP A 284 7.89 -12.98 -8.76
CA ASP A 284 7.68 -12.57 -7.36
C ASP A 284 7.18 -13.74 -6.51
N THR A 285 7.98 -14.16 -5.52
CA THR A 285 7.64 -15.25 -4.59
C THR A 285 7.13 -14.77 -3.22
N ILE A 286 6.99 -13.46 -3.04
CA ILE A 286 6.45 -12.82 -1.83
C ILE A 286 5.01 -12.36 -2.12
N ALA A 287 4.83 -11.38 -3.00
CA ALA A 287 3.52 -10.91 -3.44
C ALA A 287 3.21 -11.54 -4.80
N ARG A 288 2.83 -12.82 -4.75
CA ARG A 288 2.67 -13.65 -5.94
C ARG A 288 1.66 -13.05 -6.93
N PRO A 289 1.99 -12.95 -8.23
CA PRO A 289 1.16 -12.25 -9.21
C PRO A 289 -0.21 -12.90 -9.42
N GLU A 290 -0.36 -14.20 -9.16
CA GLU A 290 -1.62 -14.93 -9.32
C GLU A 290 -2.74 -14.36 -8.42
N ALA A 291 -2.39 -13.81 -7.25
CA ALA A 291 -3.38 -13.14 -6.39
C ALA A 291 -3.84 -11.80 -7.00
N ALA A 292 -2.93 -11.03 -7.57
CA ALA A 292 -3.27 -9.81 -8.30
C ALA A 292 -4.10 -10.10 -9.56
N ASP A 293 -3.81 -11.20 -10.26
CA ASP A 293 -4.53 -11.61 -11.47
C ASP A 293 -6.02 -11.85 -11.19
N ARG A 294 -6.35 -12.52 -10.09
CA ARG A 294 -7.76 -12.71 -9.66
C ARG A 294 -8.48 -11.39 -9.42
N VAL A 295 -7.82 -10.43 -8.74
CA VAL A 295 -8.40 -9.11 -8.50
C VAL A 295 -8.58 -8.35 -9.80
N ILE A 296 -7.57 -8.33 -10.68
CA ILE A 296 -7.63 -7.66 -11.98
C ILE A 296 -8.78 -8.23 -12.83
N GLU A 297 -8.95 -9.55 -12.85
CA GLU A 297 -10.05 -10.21 -13.56
C GLU A 297 -11.42 -9.80 -12.99
N LEU A 298 -11.54 -9.74 -11.66
CA LEU A 298 -12.77 -9.31 -11.00
C LEU A 298 -13.10 -7.85 -11.30
N LEU A 299 -12.12 -6.94 -11.20
CA LEU A 299 -12.27 -5.53 -11.57
C LEU A 299 -12.69 -5.37 -13.03
N THR A 300 -12.11 -6.18 -13.92
CA THR A 300 -12.45 -6.19 -15.36
C THR A 300 -13.89 -6.63 -15.59
N LYS A 301 -14.35 -7.68 -14.90
CA LYS A 301 -15.75 -8.14 -14.96
C LYS A 301 -16.74 -7.09 -14.43
N CYS A 302 -16.31 -6.24 -13.51
CA CYS A 302 -17.09 -5.12 -12.98
C CYS A 302 -16.99 -3.84 -13.82
N GLY A 303 -16.43 -3.88 -15.03
CA GLY A 303 -16.40 -2.75 -15.96
C GLY A 303 -15.26 -1.76 -15.74
N SER A 304 -14.34 -2.03 -14.81
CA SER A 304 -13.09 -1.27 -14.69
C SER A 304 -12.03 -1.81 -15.65
N SER A 305 -11.05 -1.01 -16.06
CA SER A 305 -9.96 -1.47 -16.95
C SER A 305 -8.60 -1.04 -16.39
N PRO A 306 -8.08 -1.73 -15.35
CA PRO A 306 -6.80 -1.38 -14.75
C PRO A 306 -5.63 -1.52 -15.75
N GLU A 307 -4.68 -0.58 -15.74
CA GLU A 307 -3.41 -0.75 -16.44
C GLU A 307 -2.56 -1.81 -15.73
N VAL A 308 -1.96 -2.73 -16.49
CA VAL A 308 -1.12 -3.80 -15.91
C VAL A 308 0.27 -3.78 -16.54
N LEU A 309 1.30 -3.60 -15.71
CA LEU A 309 2.69 -3.71 -16.10
C LEU A 309 3.31 -4.97 -15.48
N ARG A 310 3.68 -5.94 -16.31
CA ARG A 310 4.38 -7.16 -15.88
C ARG A 310 5.87 -7.11 -16.22
N LEU A 311 6.72 -7.19 -15.22
CA LEU A 311 8.17 -7.12 -15.34
C LEU A 311 8.79 -8.51 -15.11
N ASN A 312 9.82 -8.86 -15.89
CA ASN A 312 10.55 -10.14 -15.73
C ASN A 312 11.53 -10.07 -14.55
N CYS A 313 11.03 -9.74 -13.36
CA CYS A 313 11.74 -9.59 -12.09
C CYS A 313 10.88 -10.18 -10.95
N GLY A 314 11.46 -10.30 -9.76
CA GLY A 314 10.75 -10.64 -8.53
C GLY A 314 10.44 -9.41 -7.68
N HIS A 315 10.18 -9.65 -6.38
CA HIS A 315 9.66 -8.65 -5.45
C HIS A 315 10.58 -7.44 -5.24
N SER A 316 11.83 -7.68 -4.85
CA SER A 316 12.79 -6.62 -4.52
C SER A 316 13.51 -6.12 -5.77
N SER A 317 13.66 -6.98 -6.79
CA SER A 317 14.32 -6.63 -8.04
C SER A 317 13.48 -5.72 -8.95
N VAL A 318 12.20 -5.47 -8.64
CA VAL A 318 11.46 -4.36 -9.24
C VAL A 318 12.15 -3.01 -9.01
N GLY A 319 12.89 -2.88 -7.89
CA GLY A 319 13.61 -1.68 -7.48
C GLY A 319 15.00 -1.50 -8.09
N ILE A 320 15.48 -2.44 -8.92
CA ILE A 320 16.82 -2.34 -9.54
C ILE A 320 16.75 -2.12 -11.05
N PHE A 321 17.85 -1.62 -11.63
CA PHE A 321 17.97 -1.43 -13.06
C PHE A 321 17.88 -2.77 -13.84
N PRO A 322 17.16 -2.83 -14.97
CA PRO A 322 16.41 -1.74 -15.63
C PRO A 322 14.95 -1.62 -15.18
N TYR A 323 14.47 -2.52 -14.32
CA TYR A 323 13.06 -2.65 -13.95
C TYR A 323 12.52 -1.40 -13.26
N ASN A 324 13.30 -0.78 -12.37
CA ASN A 324 12.91 0.46 -11.69
C ASN A 324 12.67 1.63 -12.66
N ILE A 325 13.52 1.78 -13.70
CA ILE A 325 13.36 2.82 -14.71
C ILE A 325 12.13 2.54 -15.59
N ILE A 326 11.93 1.28 -15.98
CA ILE A 326 10.76 0.88 -16.77
C ILE A 326 9.48 1.15 -15.97
N ALA A 327 9.44 0.72 -14.70
CA ALA A 327 8.34 0.97 -13.80
C ALA A 327 8.08 2.46 -13.62
N ALA A 328 9.09 3.25 -13.25
CA ALA A 328 8.95 4.70 -13.02
C ALA A 328 8.43 5.44 -14.26
N ARG A 329 8.92 5.10 -15.47
CA ARG A 329 8.42 5.70 -16.71
C ARG A 329 6.97 5.34 -17.02
N LYS A 330 6.59 4.08 -16.81
CA LYS A 330 5.20 3.62 -17.04
C LYS A 330 4.24 4.21 -16.02
N VAL A 331 4.63 4.25 -14.75
CA VAL A 331 3.86 4.90 -13.67
C VAL A 331 3.70 6.40 -13.97
N LEU A 332 4.76 7.09 -14.37
CA LEU A 332 4.67 8.50 -14.76
C LEU A 332 3.68 8.73 -15.89
N ARG A 333 3.70 7.89 -16.93
CA ARG A 333 2.75 7.99 -18.06
C ARG A 333 1.31 7.82 -17.57
N PHE A 334 1.06 6.80 -16.76
CA PHE A 334 -0.24 6.54 -16.16
C PHE A 334 -0.73 7.71 -15.30
N LEU A 335 0.15 8.27 -14.46
CA LEU A 335 -0.17 9.40 -13.60
C LEU A 335 -0.50 10.67 -14.40
N LYS A 336 0.24 10.94 -15.48
CA LYS A 336 0.05 12.13 -16.32
C LYS A 336 -0.97 11.98 -17.44
N GLU A 337 -1.56 10.80 -17.64
CA GLU A 337 -2.44 10.50 -18.78
C GLU A 337 -1.81 10.90 -20.13
N THR A 338 -0.48 10.79 -20.23
CA THR A 338 0.21 11.22 -21.46
C THR A 338 -0.06 10.21 -22.57
N PRO A 339 -0.70 10.60 -23.70
CA PRO A 339 -0.98 9.67 -24.77
C PRO A 339 0.34 9.16 -25.37
N THR A 340 0.37 7.91 -25.81
CA THR A 340 1.51 7.34 -26.52
C THR A 340 1.75 8.05 -27.84
N LEU A 341 2.96 7.96 -28.41
CA LEU A 341 3.19 8.44 -29.78
C LEU A 341 2.24 7.77 -30.78
N ALA A 342 1.87 6.50 -30.56
CA ALA A 342 0.87 5.80 -31.36
C ALA A 342 -0.54 6.39 -31.19
N GLU A 343 -0.98 6.64 -29.95
CA GLU A 343 -2.26 7.32 -29.67
C GLU A 343 -2.28 8.76 -30.21
N LEU A 344 -1.17 9.50 -30.11
CA LEU A 344 -1.01 10.81 -30.74
C LEU A 344 -1.01 10.74 -32.26
N TRP A 345 -0.46 9.68 -32.86
CA TRP A 345 -0.51 9.43 -34.30
C TRP A 345 -1.93 9.09 -34.78
N ASP A 346 -2.65 8.25 -34.03
CA ASP A 346 -4.05 7.90 -34.31
C ASP A 346 -4.97 9.13 -34.16
N VAL A 347 -4.76 9.95 -33.13
CA VAL A 347 -5.50 11.21 -32.92
C VAL A 347 -5.17 12.26 -33.99
N ARG A 348 -3.97 12.21 -34.61
CA ARG A 348 -3.55 13.13 -35.69
C ARG A 348 -3.92 12.69 -37.10
N GLY A 349 -4.65 11.60 -37.28
CA GLY A 349 -5.36 11.31 -38.54
C GLY A 349 -4.51 11.11 -39.79
N PHE A 350 -3.24 10.70 -39.69
CA PHE A 350 -2.47 10.28 -40.87
C PHE A 350 -2.74 8.80 -41.20
N ARG A 351 -3.97 8.49 -41.64
CA ARG A 351 -4.19 7.31 -42.48
C ARG A 351 -3.81 7.71 -43.92
N TYR A 352 -2.56 7.49 -44.29
CA TYR A 352 -2.20 7.46 -45.71
C TYR A 352 -2.78 6.16 -46.28
N ASP A 353 -3.81 6.29 -47.09
CA ASP A 353 -4.30 5.17 -47.91
C ASP A 353 -3.30 4.97 -49.05
N PHE A 354 -2.66 3.80 -49.08
CA PHE A 354 -1.74 3.41 -50.16
C PHE A 354 -2.48 2.65 -51.28
N SER A 355 -3.82 2.69 -51.34
CA SER A 355 -4.58 2.05 -52.41
C SER A 355 -4.69 2.86 -53.71
N GLU A 356 -4.02 4.02 -53.81
CA GLU A 356 -3.88 4.74 -55.08
C GLU A 356 -2.40 4.91 -55.46
N VAL A 357 -1.83 3.85 -56.03
CA VAL A 357 -0.69 3.93 -56.97
C VAL A 357 -0.97 3.03 -58.16
#